data_AF-A0A4Q2JM22-F1
#
_entry.id   AF-A0A4Q2JM22-F1
#
_cell.length_a   1.000
_cell.length_b   1.000
_cell.length_c   1.000
_cell.angle_alpha   90.00
_cell.angle_beta   90.00
_cell.angle_gamma   90.00
#
_symmetry.space_group_name_H-M   'P 1'
#
loop_
_entity.id
_entity.type
_entity.pdbx_description
1 polymer ?
#
loop_
_entity_poly.entity_id
_entity_poly.type
_entity_poly.pdbx_seq_one_letter_code
_entity_poly.pdbx_strand_id
1 'polypeptide(L)'
;MNVQRIAAIAAIAGAVLGGASVVALGAAAYSAAQPQARAEAVSSSTDDSSESRREQSPPAAPAAAGQGTQLAAASGTDTNAADYNPYLDPLSDQYVTPEARSEWLGKQVVIRECMADAGFDFLEWQWWIGGSPQPTGLDFETSVLWTQALYGPDTNHPGGGCAEEGDQAEAEARAAGTPLGAAETPVDPAAPTEREVWLEFQQLVRDCMADAGHEYLYWEWWNGSQAQPLDLTESERAEWSLALNGNAGGGAAYRWEDAGCWGRAVHESGNDNMH
;
A
#
# COMPACT_ATOMS: atom_id res chain seq x y z
N MET A 1 -19.46 40.29 -40.44
CA MET A 1 -18.12 40.88 -40.63
C MET A 1 -17.50 41.05 -39.26
N ASN A 2 -16.66 40.07 -38.88
CA ASN A 2 -15.21 40.23 -38.61
C ASN A 2 -14.91 40.93 -37.27
N VAL A 3 -14.49 40.19 -36.22
CA VAL A 3 -13.13 39.68 -35.92
C VAL A 3 -12.47 40.61 -34.88
N GLN A 4 -12.25 40.10 -33.66
CA GLN A 4 -10.97 40.12 -32.95
C GLN A 4 -11.12 39.56 -31.53
N ARG A 5 -10.74 38.29 -31.36
CA ARG A 5 -10.27 37.74 -30.10
C ARG A 5 -8.79 38.12 -29.99
N ILE A 6 -8.38 38.80 -28.92
CA ILE A 6 -6.97 38.98 -28.55
C ILE A 6 -6.73 38.10 -27.33
N ALA A 7 -5.81 37.16 -27.51
CA ALA A 7 -5.27 36.29 -26.48
C ALA A 7 -4.36 37.09 -25.53
N ALA A 8 -4.41 36.78 -24.24
CA ALA A 8 -3.36 37.12 -23.29
C ALA A 8 -2.91 35.83 -22.62
N ILE A 9 -1.80 35.29 -23.12
CA ILE A 9 -1.02 34.23 -22.50
C ILE A 9 -0.13 34.92 -21.45
N ALA A 10 -0.38 34.67 -20.18
CA ALA A 10 0.54 35.03 -19.11
C ALA A 10 1.49 33.85 -18.88
N ALA A 11 2.74 34.01 -19.29
CA ALA A 11 3.82 33.11 -18.96
C ALA A 11 4.16 33.25 -17.47
N ILE A 12 4.08 32.17 -16.71
CA ILE A 12 4.67 32.07 -15.36
C ILE A 12 5.91 31.21 -15.50
N ALA A 13 7.07 31.88 -15.44
CA ALA A 13 8.38 31.26 -15.39
C ALA A 13 8.77 30.98 -13.93
N GLY A 14 9.03 29.70 -13.64
CA GLY A 14 10.11 29.16 -12.81
C GLY A 14 10.41 29.79 -11.43
N ALA A 15 10.13 29.00 -10.39
CA ALA A 15 11.09 28.79 -9.31
C ALA A 15 11.05 27.29 -8.93
N VAL A 16 12.02 26.54 -9.46
CA VAL A 16 12.29 25.15 -9.10
C VAL A 16 12.96 25.15 -7.72
N LEU A 17 12.25 24.69 -6.71
CA LEU A 17 12.85 24.17 -5.49
C LEU A 17 12.47 22.70 -5.43
N GLY A 18 13.48 21.85 -5.61
CA GLY A 18 13.35 20.40 -5.62
C GLY A 18 12.77 19.90 -4.31
N GLY A 19 11.61 19.28 -4.42
CA GLY A 19 11.09 18.32 -3.46
C GLY A 19 10.67 17.12 -4.28
N ALA A 20 11.45 16.04 -4.22
CA ALA A 20 11.03 14.75 -4.75
C ALA A 20 9.87 14.26 -3.89
N SER A 21 8.64 14.49 -4.35
CA SER A 21 7.46 13.84 -3.79
C SER A 21 7.48 12.39 -4.28
N VAL A 22 8.09 11.52 -3.49
CA VAL A 22 8.00 10.06 -3.66
C VAL A 22 6.57 9.69 -3.33
N VAL A 23 5.75 9.44 -4.35
CA VAL A 23 4.45 8.80 -4.17
C VAL A 23 4.74 7.32 -3.92
N ALA A 24 4.63 6.92 -2.66
CA ALA A 24 4.69 5.53 -2.25
C ALA A 24 3.53 4.78 -2.92
N LEU A 25 3.86 3.82 -3.77
CA LEU A 25 2.92 2.77 -4.13
C LEU A 25 2.50 2.07 -2.82
N GLY A 26 1.23 2.16 -2.47
CA GLY A 26 0.57 1.21 -1.57
C GLY A 26 0.72 1.38 -0.06
N ALA A 27 1.03 2.57 0.47
CA ALA A 27 0.82 2.85 1.91
C ALA A 27 -0.02 4.12 2.09
N ALA A 28 -1.33 3.95 2.28
CA ALA A 28 -2.15 4.96 2.94
C ALA A 28 -1.70 5.07 4.41
N ALA A 29 -0.53 5.67 4.65
CA ALA A 29 -0.05 5.98 5.98
C ALA A 29 -0.71 7.28 6.45
N TYR A 30 -1.82 7.10 7.15
CA TYR A 30 -2.38 8.04 8.11
C TYR A 30 -1.27 8.78 8.86
N SER A 31 -1.18 10.09 8.68
CA SER A 31 -0.37 10.96 9.54
C SER A 31 -1.08 11.15 10.87
N ALA A 32 -0.87 10.22 11.81
CA ALA A 32 -1.24 10.41 13.21
C ALA A 32 0.03 10.55 14.06
N ALA A 33 0.24 11.78 14.53
CA ALA A 33 1.19 12.23 15.55
C ALA A 33 1.77 11.15 16.48
N GLN A 34 3.08 10.91 16.42
CA GLN A 34 3.80 10.19 17.47
C GLN A 34 4.19 11.16 18.61
N PRO A 35 3.82 10.89 19.87
CA PRO A 35 4.51 11.46 21.02
C PRO A 35 5.84 10.73 21.21
N GLN A 36 6.93 11.49 21.26
CA GLN A 36 8.28 10.98 21.53
C GLN A 36 8.34 10.29 22.91
N ALA A 37 8.44 8.96 22.92
CA ALA A 37 8.72 8.21 24.13
C ALA A 37 10.22 8.24 24.44
N ARG A 38 10.55 8.97 25.50
CA ARG A 38 11.87 9.10 26.11
C ARG A 38 12.28 7.74 26.68
N ALA A 39 13.49 7.28 26.33
CA ALA A 39 14.07 6.05 26.84
C ALA A 39 14.24 6.10 28.38
N GLU A 40 13.71 5.11 29.08
CA GLU A 40 14.17 4.72 30.41
C GLU A 40 14.56 3.24 30.39
N ALA A 41 15.83 3.01 30.72
CA ALA A 41 16.44 1.70 30.86
C ALA A 41 15.99 1.05 32.18
N VAL A 42 15.63 -0.24 32.15
CA VAL A 42 15.58 -1.06 33.37
C VAL A 42 16.31 -2.38 33.13
N SER A 43 17.31 -2.60 33.97
CA SER A 43 18.24 -3.72 34.02
C SER A 43 17.58 -5.08 34.27
N SER A 44 18.20 -6.09 33.65
CA SER A 44 18.09 -7.52 33.95
C SER A 44 18.57 -7.89 35.35
N SER A 45 17.90 -8.85 35.99
CA SER A 45 18.53 -9.77 36.95
C SER A 45 17.97 -11.19 36.79
N THR A 46 18.89 -12.15 36.69
CA THR A 46 18.73 -13.59 36.48
C THR A 46 18.40 -14.36 37.78
N ASP A 47 18.07 -15.65 37.59
CA ASP A 47 17.95 -16.83 38.50
C ASP A 47 16.50 -17.24 38.82
N ASP A 48 16.09 -18.51 38.81
CA ASP A 48 16.78 -19.78 39.11
C ASP A 48 16.04 -20.99 38.48
N SER A 49 16.72 -22.14 38.41
CA SER A 49 16.31 -23.43 37.83
C SER A 49 15.38 -24.26 38.74
N SER A 50 14.51 -25.10 38.17
CA SER A 50 14.35 -26.52 38.58
C SER A 50 13.23 -27.30 37.85
N GLU A 51 13.67 -28.35 37.16
CA GLU A 51 13.14 -29.72 36.98
C GLU A 51 11.63 -30.05 37.09
N SER A 52 11.10 -30.52 35.95
CA SER A 52 10.62 -31.89 35.69
C SER A 52 9.77 -32.59 36.78
N ARG A 53 8.46 -32.68 36.53
CA ARG A 53 7.62 -33.77 37.05
C ARG A 53 6.60 -34.20 36.00
N ARG A 54 6.75 -35.45 35.53
CA ARG A 54 5.71 -36.20 34.79
C ARG A 54 4.63 -36.67 35.78
N GLU A 55 3.36 -36.52 35.39
CA GLU A 55 2.26 -37.36 35.86
C GLU A 55 1.38 -37.77 34.65
N GLN A 56 1.12 -39.07 34.55
CA GLN A 56 0.17 -39.76 33.64
C GLN A 56 -1.23 -39.71 34.33
N SER A 57 -2.44 -39.75 33.74
CA SER A 57 -3.06 -40.64 32.72
C SER A 57 -4.61 -40.29 32.64
N PRO A 58 -5.54 -41.08 32.04
CA PRO A 58 -6.22 -40.96 30.72
C PRO A 58 -7.80 -40.78 30.85
N PRO A 59 -8.68 -41.25 29.92
CA PRO A 59 -8.90 -41.01 28.48
C PRO A 59 -10.29 -40.35 28.18
N ALA A 60 -10.54 -39.87 26.95
CA ALA A 60 -11.90 -39.79 26.41
C ALA A 60 -11.92 -39.87 24.88
N ALA A 61 -12.78 -40.75 24.35
CA ALA A 61 -13.01 -41.03 22.94
C ALA A 61 -14.22 -40.20 22.40
N PRO A 62 -14.63 -40.32 21.12
CA PRO A 62 -14.75 -39.21 20.18
C PRO A 62 -16.19 -38.68 19.99
N ALA A 63 -16.32 -37.40 19.61
CA ALA A 63 -17.53 -36.85 18.98
C ALA A 63 -17.09 -35.63 18.13
N ALA A 64 -17.02 -35.77 16.81
CA ALA A 64 -18.11 -35.49 15.86
C ALA A 64 -18.13 -34.00 15.43
N ALA A 65 -17.51 -33.79 14.26
CA ALA A 65 -17.75 -32.77 13.24
C ALA A 65 -18.67 -31.59 13.61
N GLY A 66 -18.06 -30.43 13.85
CA GLY A 66 -18.58 -29.14 13.43
C GLY A 66 -17.66 -28.60 12.34
N GLN A 67 -18.13 -28.62 11.09
CA GLN A 67 -17.49 -27.91 9.98
C GLN A 67 -17.68 -26.41 10.20
N GLY A 68 -16.79 -25.80 10.99
CA GLY A 68 -16.51 -24.38 10.91
C GLY A 68 -15.43 -24.19 9.87
N THR A 69 -15.70 -23.36 8.86
CA THR A 69 -14.79 -22.99 7.79
C THR A 69 -13.51 -22.43 8.40
N GLN A 70 -12.52 -23.30 8.52
CA GLN A 70 -11.18 -23.00 8.96
C GLN A 70 -10.49 -22.33 7.77
N LEU A 71 -10.56 -21.00 7.66
CA LEU A 71 -9.34 -20.28 7.28
C LEU A 71 -8.40 -20.55 8.44
N ALA A 72 -7.55 -21.57 8.29
CA ALA A 72 -6.43 -21.76 9.18
C ALA A 72 -5.66 -20.45 9.11
N ALA A 73 -5.68 -19.69 10.22
CA ALA A 73 -4.67 -18.69 10.47
C ALA A 73 -3.34 -19.38 10.16
N ALA A 74 -2.65 -18.92 9.12
CA ALA A 74 -1.28 -19.29 8.91
C ALA A 74 -0.52 -18.68 10.10
N SER A 75 -0.49 -19.42 11.23
CA SER A 75 0.38 -19.13 12.35
C SER A 75 1.81 -19.49 11.94
N GLY A 76 2.32 -18.79 10.93
CA GLY A 76 3.75 -18.64 10.76
C GLY A 76 4.21 -17.73 11.89
N THR A 77 4.90 -18.27 12.89
CA THR A 77 5.58 -17.44 13.90
C THR A 77 6.68 -16.57 13.31
N ASP A 78 7.04 -16.82 12.05
CA ASP A 78 7.97 -15.98 11.30
C ASP A 78 7.23 -14.80 10.69
N THR A 79 7.22 -13.69 11.43
CA THR A 79 6.65 -12.41 10.97
C THR A 79 7.46 -11.77 9.83
N ASN A 80 8.59 -12.36 9.42
CA ASN A 80 9.36 -11.95 8.23
C ASN A 80 9.08 -12.82 7.00
N ALA A 81 8.23 -13.84 7.10
CA ALA A 81 7.91 -14.69 5.95
C ALA A 81 7.22 -13.88 4.84
N ALA A 82 7.44 -14.33 3.60
CA ALA A 82 6.86 -13.71 2.41
C ALA A 82 5.33 -13.83 2.39
N ASP A 83 4.77 -14.90 2.93
CA ASP A 83 3.32 -15.15 3.02
C ASP A 83 2.68 -14.56 4.29
N TYR A 84 3.45 -13.88 5.14
CA TYR A 84 2.92 -13.30 6.38
C TYR A 84 2.18 -12.00 6.12
N ASN A 85 0.91 -11.95 6.53
CA ASN A 85 0.08 -10.76 6.50
C ASN A 85 -0.36 -10.37 7.92
N PRO A 86 0.17 -9.27 8.50
CA PRO A 86 -0.14 -8.87 9.87
C PRO A 86 -1.61 -8.44 10.05
N TYR A 87 -2.27 -7.98 8.99
CA TYR A 87 -3.66 -7.53 9.05
C TYR A 87 -4.67 -8.67 9.22
N LEU A 88 -4.26 -9.91 8.94
CA LEU A 88 -5.08 -11.11 9.05
C LEU A 88 -4.71 -12.01 10.24
N ASP A 89 -3.63 -11.69 10.96
CA ASP A 89 -3.16 -12.45 12.12
C ASP A 89 -3.74 -11.90 13.43
N PRO A 90 -4.62 -12.63 14.14
CA PRO A 90 -5.23 -12.16 15.40
C PRO A 90 -4.23 -11.89 16.54
N LEU A 91 -2.97 -12.31 16.40
CA LEU A 91 -1.90 -12.04 17.36
C LEU A 91 -1.11 -10.77 17.03
N SER A 92 -1.29 -10.19 15.84
CA SER A 92 -0.65 -8.94 15.43
C SER A 92 -1.32 -7.73 16.08
N ASP A 93 -0.54 -6.72 16.40
CA ASP A 93 -1.04 -5.40 16.82
C ASP A 93 -1.69 -4.61 15.67
N GLN A 94 -1.49 -5.05 14.42
CA GLN A 94 -2.09 -4.50 13.21
C GLN A 94 -3.32 -5.27 12.74
N TYR A 95 -3.77 -6.29 13.48
CA TYR A 95 -4.91 -7.11 13.09
C TYR A 95 -6.16 -6.27 12.81
N VAL A 96 -6.75 -6.45 11.63
CA VAL A 96 -8.02 -5.81 11.26
C VAL A 96 -9.14 -6.81 11.54
N THR A 97 -10.01 -6.52 12.49
CA THR A 97 -11.07 -7.47 12.87
C THR A 97 -12.08 -7.69 11.74
N PRO A 98 -12.79 -8.84 11.70
CA PRO A 98 -13.84 -9.08 10.71
C PRO A 98 -14.92 -8.00 10.71
N GLU A 99 -15.26 -7.45 11.87
CA GLU A 99 -16.21 -6.35 12.00
C GLU A 99 -15.69 -5.06 11.35
N ALA A 100 -14.43 -4.71 11.58
CA ALA A 100 -13.81 -3.53 10.97
C ALA A 100 -13.68 -3.68 9.45
N ARG A 101 -13.36 -4.88 8.96
CA ARG A 101 -13.31 -5.19 7.52
C ARG A 101 -14.69 -5.07 6.87
N SER A 102 -15.71 -5.66 7.50
CA SER A 102 -17.10 -5.56 7.05
C SER A 102 -17.57 -4.10 6.95
N GLU A 103 -17.28 -3.30 7.97
CA GLU A 103 -17.67 -1.89 7.99
C GLU A 103 -16.95 -1.08 6.90
N TRP A 104 -15.65 -1.27 6.75
CA TRP A 104 -14.88 -0.63 5.69
C TRP A 104 -15.40 -1.01 4.30
N LEU A 105 -15.74 -2.29 4.08
CA LEU A 105 -16.34 -2.75 2.82
C LEU A 105 -17.72 -2.12 2.58
N GLY A 106 -18.52 -1.94 3.63
CA GLY A 106 -19.80 -1.23 3.55
C GLY A 106 -19.62 0.20 3.04
N LYS A 107 -18.60 0.91 3.52
CA LYS A 107 -18.21 2.22 2.99
C LYS A 107 -17.75 2.14 1.52
N GLN A 108 -16.98 1.12 1.13
CA GLN A 108 -16.57 0.97 -0.27
C GLN A 108 -17.75 0.77 -1.23
N VAL A 109 -18.86 0.17 -0.79
CA VAL A 109 -20.07 0.05 -1.62
C VAL A 109 -20.58 1.45 -2.01
N VAL A 110 -20.66 2.37 -1.04
CA VAL A 110 -21.10 3.76 -1.28
C VAL A 110 -20.16 4.47 -2.24
N ILE A 111 -18.85 4.37 -2.00
CA ILE A 111 -17.83 5.01 -2.86
C ILE A 111 -17.94 4.47 -4.29
N ARG A 112 -18.08 3.16 -4.45
CA ARG A 112 -18.20 2.51 -5.76
C ARG A 112 -19.46 2.93 -6.51
N GLU A 113 -20.58 3.08 -5.82
CA GLU A 113 -21.82 3.61 -6.41
C GLU A 113 -21.62 5.04 -6.89
N CYS A 114 -21.04 5.93 -6.07
CA CYS A 114 -20.73 7.30 -6.48
C CYS A 114 -19.77 7.34 -7.69
N MET A 115 -18.71 6.51 -7.69
CA MET A 115 -17.75 6.45 -8.80
C MET A 115 -18.42 5.99 -10.09
N ALA A 116 -19.30 4.99 -10.01
CA ALA A 116 -20.07 4.52 -11.16
C ALA A 116 -21.00 5.60 -11.71
N ASP A 117 -21.66 6.37 -10.84
CA ASP A 117 -22.50 7.52 -11.22
C ASP A 117 -21.68 8.65 -11.86
N ALA A 118 -20.43 8.83 -11.42
CA ALA A 118 -19.45 9.74 -12.04
C ALA A 118 -18.87 9.21 -13.36
N GLY A 119 -19.19 7.98 -13.76
CA GLY A 119 -18.74 7.35 -15.00
C GLY A 119 -17.38 6.67 -14.93
N PHE A 120 -16.90 6.35 -13.72
CA PHE A 120 -15.62 5.69 -13.49
C PHE A 120 -15.81 4.29 -12.89
N ASP A 121 -15.04 3.33 -13.38
CA ASP A 121 -14.93 2.03 -12.74
C ASP A 121 -14.18 2.16 -11.41
N PHE A 122 -14.67 1.50 -10.37
CA PHE A 122 -14.02 1.37 -9.07
C PHE A 122 -13.96 -0.12 -8.71
N LEU A 123 -12.76 -0.68 -8.75
CA LEU A 123 -12.52 -2.10 -8.55
C LEU A 123 -12.80 -2.51 -7.11
N GLU A 124 -13.29 -3.73 -6.94
CA GLU A 124 -13.30 -4.34 -5.62
C GLU A 124 -11.86 -4.57 -5.17
N TRP A 125 -11.52 -4.00 -4.02
CA TRP A 125 -10.19 -4.09 -3.45
C TRP A 125 -10.28 -4.14 -1.93
N GLN A 126 -9.25 -4.68 -1.29
CA GLN A 126 -9.16 -4.83 0.15
C GLN A 126 -7.75 -4.40 0.56
N TRP A 127 -7.62 -3.21 1.17
CA TRP A 127 -6.30 -2.65 1.45
C TRP A 127 -5.41 -3.56 2.31
N TRP A 128 -6.01 -4.42 3.16
CA TRP A 128 -5.30 -5.40 3.98
C TRP A 128 -4.80 -6.63 3.21
N ILE A 129 -5.20 -6.81 1.94
CA ILE A 129 -4.67 -7.85 1.03
C ILE A 129 -3.75 -7.23 -0.03
N GLY A 130 -3.79 -5.91 -0.19
CA GLY A 130 -3.11 -5.16 -1.24
C GLY A 130 -4.00 -4.89 -2.46
N GLY A 131 -3.38 -4.32 -3.50
CA GLY A 131 -4.07 -3.92 -4.74
C GLY A 131 -4.52 -2.45 -4.74
N SER A 132 -5.36 -2.10 -5.71
CA SER A 132 -5.85 -0.73 -5.95
C SER A 132 -7.31 -0.74 -6.40
N PRO A 133 -8.10 0.27 -6.01
CA PRO A 133 -9.44 0.46 -6.56
C PRO A 133 -9.44 1.04 -7.99
N GLN A 134 -8.32 1.62 -8.43
CA GLN A 134 -8.20 2.20 -9.76
C GLN A 134 -7.92 1.09 -10.80
N PRO A 135 -8.63 1.07 -11.94
CA PRO A 135 -8.28 0.20 -13.06
C PRO A 135 -6.84 0.43 -13.55
N THR A 136 -6.16 -0.64 -13.94
CA THR A 136 -4.83 -0.55 -14.55
C THR A 136 -4.91 -0.12 -16.02
N GLY A 137 -3.81 0.43 -16.56
CA GLY A 137 -3.70 0.79 -17.97
C GLY A 137 -4.46 2.07 -18.39
N LEU A 138 -4.90 2.89 -17.44
CA LEU A 138 -5.43 4.22 -17.72
C LEU A 138 -4.32 5.12 -18.27
N ASP A 139 -4.65 6.04 -19.18
CA ASP A 139 -3.73 7.13 -19.50
C ASP A 139 -3.67 8.17 -18.36
N PHE A 140 -2.65 9.02 -18.37
CA PHE A 140 -2.43 10.02 -17.31
C PHE A 140 -3.64 10.93 -17.09
N GLU A 141 -4.29 11.39 -18.16
CA GLU A 141 -5.43 12.32 -18.07
C GLU A 141 -6.64 11.62 -17.43
N THR A 142 -6.90 10.38 -17.83
CA THR A 142 -7.98 9.56 -17.28
C THR A 142 -7.71 9.18 -15.83
N SER A 143 -6.46 8.85 -15.48
CA SER A 143 -6.06 8.58 -14.10
C SER A 143 -6.26 9.81 -13.21
N VAL A 144 -5.89 11.01 -13.67
CA VAL A 144 -6.15 12.27 -12.95
C VAL A 144 -7.65 12.52 -12.77
N LEU A 145 -8.47 12.32 -13.79
CA LEU A 145 -9.92 12.49 -13.68
C LEU A 145 -10.55 11.48 -12.72
N TRP A 146 -10.08 10.23 -12.74
CA TRP A 146 -10.49 9.20 -11.80
C TRP A 146 -10.15 9.60 -10.35
N THR A 147 -8.92 10.07 -10.11
CA THR A 147 -8.45 10.52 -8.78
C THR A 147 -9.23 11.74 -8.29
N GLN A 148 -9.57 12.67 -9.20
CA GLN A 148 -10.42 13.81 -8.87
C GLN A 148 -11.86 13.43 -8.56
N ALA A 149 -12.41 12.40 -9.22
CA ALA A 149 -13.73 11.88 -8.88
C ALA A 149 -13.73 11.26 -7.48
N LEU A 150 -12.67 10.52 -7.14
CA LEU A 150 -12.55 9.88 -5.83
C LEU A 150 -12.33 10.89 -4.70
N TYR A 151 -11.38 11.82 -4.84
CA TYR A 151 -10.93 12.69 -3.73
C TYR A 151 -11.30 14.17 -3.85
N GLY A 152 -11.91 14.57 -4.97
CA GLY A 152 -12.21 15.95 -5.30
C GLY A 152 -11.13 16.63 -6.16
N PRO A 153 -11.39 17.86 -6.65
CA PRO A 153 -10.52 18.54 -7.62
C PRO A 153 -9.21 19.08 -7.03
N ASP A 154 -9.12 19.28 -5.72
CA ASP A 154 -7.87 19.66 -5.05
C ASP A 154 -7.14 18.41 -4.53
N THR A 155 -6.29 17.84 -5.37
CA THR A 155 -5.49 16.66 -5.01
C THR A 155 -4.45 16.93 -3.92
N ASN A 156 -4.16 18.20 -3.58
CA ASN A 156 -3.25 18.55 -2.49
C ASN A 156 -3.96 18.62 -1.13
N HIS A 157 -5.29 18.77 -1.12
CA HIS A 157 -6.13 18.75 0.06
C HIS A 157 -7.29 17.78 -0.16
N PRO A 158 -7.00 16.46 -0.17
CA PRO A 158 -8.02 15.46 -0.37
C PRO A 158 -9.07 15.57 0.75
N GLY A 159 -10.33 15.55 0.36
CA GLY A 159 -11.44 15.75 1.28
C GLY A 159 -12.78 16.02 0.60
N GLY A 160 -12.91 15.68 -0.68
CA GLY A 160 -14.15 15.77 -1.44
C GLY A 160 -14.38 14.51 -2.26
N GLY A 161 -15.26 14.63 -3.27
CA GLY A 161 -15.55 13.53 -4.21
C GLY A 161 -16.23 12.34 -3.52
N CYS A 162 -16.14 11.18 -4.17
CA CYS A 162 -16.81 9.98 -3.68
C CYS A 162 -16.28 9.47 -2.33
N ALA A 163 -15.03 9.76 -1.99
CA ALA A 163 -14.47 9.42 -0.68
C ALA A 163 -15.18 10.17 0.46
N GLU A 164 -15.48 11.47 0.28
CA GLU A 164 -16.23 12.27 1.26
C GLU A 164 -17.67 11.76 1.42
N GLU A 165 -18.32 11.35 0.32
CA GLU A 165 -19.65 10.72 0.38
C GLU A 165 -19.63 9.43 1.20
N GLY A 166 -18.59 8.60 1.02
CA GLY A 166 -18.37 7.40 1.83
C GLY A 166 -18.14 7.71 3.32
N ASP A 167 -17.32 8.72 3.62
CA ASP A 167 -17.08 9.18 5.00
C ASP A 167 -18.38 9.67 5.67
N GLN A 168 -19.18 10.45 4.95
CA GLN A 168 -20.45 10.96 5.44
C GLN A 168 -21.44 9.81 5.71
N ALA A 169 -21.56 8.86 4.77
CA ALA A 169 -22.44 7.71 4.93
C ALA A 169 -22.02 6.82 6.12
N GLU A 170 -20.73 6.59 6.32
CA GLU A 170 -20.21 5.87 7.49
C GLU A 170 -20.60 6.59 8.79
N ALA A 171 -20.36 7.90 8.86
CA ALA A 171 -20.67 8.71 10.03
C ALA A 171 -22.17 8.70 10.36
N GLU A 172 -23.03 8.82 9.35
CA GLU A 172 -24.49 8.77 9.49
C GLU A 172 -24.96 7.39 9.98
N ALA A 173 -24.43 6.31 9.41
CA ALA A 173 -24.73 4.94 9.82
C ALA A 173 -24.33 4.68 11.29
N ARG A 174 -23.13 5.12 11.69
CA ARG A 174 -22.68 5.08 13.09
C ARG A 174 -23.58 5.89 14.02
N ALA A 175 -23.97 7.11 13.63
CA ALA A 175 -24.87 7.94 14.41
C ALA A 175 -26.27 7.32 14.56
N ALA A 176 -26.73 6.55 13.56
CA ALA A 176 -27.97 5.78 13.61
C ALA A 176 -27.86 4.50 14.46
N GLY A 177 -26.67 4.15 14.95
CA GLY A 177 -26.43 2.94 15.74
C GLY A 177 -26.40 1.65 14.93
N THR A 178 -26.30 1.74 13.61
CA THR A 178 -26.18 0.60 12.70
C THR A 178 -25.05 0.92 11.71
N PRO A 179 -23.79 0.58 12.02
CA PRO A 179 -22.66 0.80 11.12
C PRO A 179 -22.91 0.20 9.73
N LEU A 180 -22.25 0.77 8.72
CA LEU A 180 -22.21 0.14 7.40
C LEU A 180 -21.61 -1.27 7.50
N GLY A 181 -21.96 -2.13 6.56
CA GLY A 181 -21.45 -3.50 6.54
C GLY A 181 -21.66 -4.13 5.19
N ALA A 182 -20.62 -4.81 4.69
CA ALA A 182 -20.71 -5.65 3.51
C ALA A 182 -19.89 -6.93 3.72
N ALA A 183 -20.29 -8.00 3.03
CA ALA A 183 -19.58 -9.26 3.10
C ALA A 183 -18.20 -9.14 2.44
N GLU A 184 -17.19 -9.78 3.02
CA GLU A 184 -15.88 -9.93 2.39
C GLU A 184 -16.02 -10.75 1.10
N THR A 185 -15.49 -10.21 0.00
CA THR A 185 -15.30 -11.00 -1.22
C THR A 185 -14.23 -12.05 -0.93
N PRO A 186 -14.51 -13.35 -1.18
CA PRO A 186 -13.53 -14.40 -0.96
C PRO A 186 -12.24 -14.09 -1.74
N VAL A 187 -11.13 -14.00 -1.02
CA VAL A 187 -9.80 -13.90 -1.63
C VAL A 187 -9.43 -15.28 -2.15
N ASP A 188 -8.92 -15.35 -3.38
CA ASP A 188 -8.34 -16.59 -3.90
C ASP A 188 -7.15 -16.97 -3.00
N PRO A 189 -7.18 -18.13 -2.32
CA PRO A 189 -6.06 -18.56 -1.48
C PRO A 189 -4.77 -18.81 -2.27
N ALA A 190 -4.82 -18.85 -3.60
CA ALA A 190 -3.66 -18.90 -4.48
C ALA A 190 -3.17 -17.53 -4.96
N ALA A 191 -3.87 -16.44 -4.65
CA ALA A 191 -3.41 -15.10 -4.96
C ALA A 191 -2.15 -14.77 -4.13
N PRO A 192 -1.14 -14.11 -4.73
CA PRO A 192 0.05 -13.71 -4.00
C PRO A 192 -0.30 -12.68 -2.94
N THR A 193 0.37 -12.78 -1.80
CA THR A 193 0.35 -11.75 -0.76
C THR A 193 1.06 -10.49 -1.23
N GLU A 194 0.78 -9.35 -0.57
CA GLU A 194 1.46 -8.07 -0.85
C GLU A 194 2.99 -8.19 -0.80
N ARG A 195 3.51 -8.96 0.16
CA ARG A 195 4.95 -9.20 0.32
C ARG A 195 5.52 -10.04 -0.81
N GLU A 196 4.79 -11.05 -1.30
CA GLU A 196 5.20 -11.82 -2.49
C GLU A 196 5.21 -10.94 -3.75
N VAL A 197 4.17 -10.13 -3.96
CA VAL A 197 4.11 -9.15 -5.06
C VAL A 197 5.29 -8.16 -4.97
N TRP A 198 5.60 -7.69 -3.76
CA TRP A 198 6.73 -6.81 -3.54
C TRP A 198 8.08 -7.50 -3.82
N LEU A 199 8.26 -8.76 -3.43
CA LEU A 199 9.48 -9.51 -3.72
C LEU A 199 9.68 -9.72 -5.23
N GLU A 200 8.60 -9.97 -5.97
CA GLU A 200 8.61 -10.02 -7.43
C GLU A 200 9.00 -8.67 -8.04
N PHE A 201 8.39 -7.57 -7.56
CA PHE A 201 8.75 -6.22 -7.99
C PHE A 201 10.24 -5.89 -7.72
N GLN A 202 10.72 -6.18 -6.52
CA GLN A 202 12.11 -5.96 -6.14
C GLN A 202 13.08 -6.81 -6.97
N GLN A 203 12.64 -7.98 -7.46
CA GLN A 203 13.46 -8.79 -8.37
C GLN A 203 13.67 -8.07 -9.71
N LEU A 204 12.63 -7.45 -10.28
CA LEU A 204 12.75 -6.65 -11.50
C LEU A 204 13.74 -5.48 -11.31
N VAL A 205 13.66 -4.79 -10.17
CA VAL A 205 14.60 -3.70 -9.83
C VAL A 205 16.02 -4.22 -9.70
N ARG A 206 16.24 -5.34 -9.00
CA ARG A 206 17.55 -5.98 -8.84
C ARG A 206 18.17 -6.35 -10.18
N ASP A 207 17.41 -7.00 -11.04
CA ASP A 207 17.90 -7.44 -12.35
C ASP A 207 18.28 -6.25 -13.23
N CYS A 208 17.47 -5.18 -13.23
CA CYS A 208 17.80 -3.95 -13.95
C CYS A 208 19.05 -3.26 -13.40
N MET A 209 19.19 -3.16 -12.07
CA MET A 209 20.36 -2.52 -11.45
C MET A 209 21.64 -3.32 -11.73
N ALA A 210 21.55 -4.66 -11.70
CA ALA A 210 22.64 -5.54 -12.07
C ALA A 210 23.04 -5.37 -13.55
N ASP A 211 22.08 -5.27 -14.47
CA ASP A 211 22.32 -4.96 -15.89
C ASP A 211 22.99 -3.59 -16.08
N ALA A 212 22.65 -2.62 -15.24
CA ALA A 212 23.27 -1.28 -15.20
C ALA A 212 24.66 -1.28 -14.52
N GLY A 213 25.14 -2.40 -13.99
CA GLY A 213 26.44 -2.53 -13.34
C GLY A 213 26.47 -2.04 -11.88
N HIS A 214 25.31 -1.89 -11.25
CA HIS A 214 25.18 -1.44 -9.87
C HIS A 214 24.65 -2.56 -8.96
N GLU A 215 25.26 -2.68 -7.77
CA GLU A 215 24.73 -3.58 -6.74
C GLU A 215 23.44 -3.00 -6.15
N TYR A 216 22.41 -3.83 -6.03
CA TYR A 216 21.18 -3.53 -5.31
C TYR A 216 21.01 -4.55 -4.20
N LEU A 217 21.26 -4.11 -2.97
CA LEU A 217 21.22 -4.98 -1.80
C LEU A 217 19.80 -5.48 -1.56
N TYR A 218 19.70 -6.68 -1.01
CA TYR A 218 18.41 -7.21 -0.56
C TYR A 218 17.84 -6.29 0.51
N TRP A 219 16.68 -5.70 0.21
CA TRP A 219 15.95 -4.85 1.13
C TRP A 219 14.46 -5.00 1.01
N GLU A 220 13.81 -5.06 2.19
CA GLU A 220 12.37 -5.10 2.35
C GLU A 220 11.94 -4.05 3.38
N TRP A 221 10.82 -3.37 3.16
CA TRP A 221 10.35 -2.32 4.07
C TRP A 221 10.07 -2.85 5.49
N TRP A 222 9.81 -4.16 5.63
CA TRP A 222 9.56 -4.83 6.90
C TRP A 222 10.81 -5.37 7.61
N ASN A 223 11.99 -5.39 6.97
CA ASN A 223 13.21 -5.99 7.55
C ASN A 223 14.25 -4.95 8.01
N GLY A 224 13.98 -3.65 7.80
CA GLY A 224 14.82 -2.55 8.28
C GLY A 224 16.18 -2.38 7.58
N SER A 225 16.40 -3.04 6.44
CA SER A 225 17.61 -2.88 5.64
C SER A 225 17.50 -1.74 4.62
N GLN A 226 18.45 -1.63 3.70
CA GLN A 226 18.47 -0.61 2.64
C GLN A 226 19.06 -1.20 1.35
N ALA A 227 18.56 -0.74 0.20
CA ALA A 227 19.01 -1.23 -1.10
C ALA A 227 20.37 -0.67 -1.54
N GLN A 228 20.70 0.56 -1.16
CA GLN A 228 21.94 1.23 -1.56
C GLN A 228 23.13 0.76 -0.69
N PRO A 229 24.27 0.36 -1.30
CA PRO A 229 25.51 0.10 -0.56
C PRO A 229 26.01 1.32 0.21
N LEU A 230 26.57 1.08 1.41
CA LEU A 230 26.95 2.14 2.35
C LEU A 230 28.32 2.78 2.06
N ASP A 231 29.17 2.09 1.32
CA ASP A 231 30.58 2.44 1.07
C ASP A 231 30.81 3.19 -0.24
N LEU A 232 29.74 3.52 -0.98
CA LEU A 232 29.81 4.31 -2.20
C LEU A 232 30.34 5.73 -1.90
N THR A 233 31.20 6.24 -2.77
CA THR A 233 31.55 7.67 -2.83
C THR A 233 30.34 8.51 -3.26
N GLU A 234 30.46 9.83 -3.17
CA GLU A 234 29.38 10.73 -3.62
C GLU A 234 29.04 10.58 -5.10
N SER A 235 30.05 10.44 -5.96
CA SER A 235 29.86 10.24 -7.40
C SER A 235 29.16 8.90 -7.67
N GLU A 236 29.60 7.83 -7.02
CA GLU A 236 28.99 6.50 -7.18
C GLU A 236 27.54 6.46 -6.67
N ARG A 237 27.24 7.15 -5.55
CA ARG A 237 25.85 7.29 -5.08
C ARG A 237 24.97 8.04 -6.08
N ALA A 238 25.51 9.08 -6.74
CA ALA A 238 24.77 9.83 -7.74
C ALA A 238 24.46 8.97 -8.98
N GLU A 239 25.45 8.22 -9.46
CA GLU A 239 25.28 7.26 -10.57
C GLU A 239 24.28 6.16 -10.21
N TRP A 240 24.41 5.56 -9.03
CA TRP A 240 23.48 4.57 -8.51
C TRP A 240 22.05 5.12 -8.43
N SER A 241 21.88 6.34 -7.92
CA SER A 241 20.58 6.98 -7.78
C SER A 241 19.95 7.32 -9.13
N LEU A 242 20.78 7.71 -10.11
CA LEU A 242 20.33 7.95 -11.48
C LEU A 242 19.92 6.64 -12.17
N ALA A 243 20.65 5.55 -11.97
CA ALA A 243 20.27 4.23 -12.49
C ALA A 243 18.93 3.77 -11.89
N LEU A 244 18.74 3.95 -10.58
CA LEU A 244 17.51 3.55 -9.91
C LEU A 244 16.29 4.38 -10.34
N ASN A 245 16.40 5.71 -10.30
CA ASN A 245 15.26 6.62 -10.42
C ASN A 245 15.11 7.28 -11.80
N GLY A 246 16.16 7.25 -12.61
CA GLY A 246 16.21 7.93 -13.90
C GLY A 246 16.06 9.46 -13.80
N ASN A 247 15.56 10.04 -14.88
CA ASN A 247 15.30 11.47 -15.04
C ASN A 247 14.02 11.74 -15.90
N ALA A 248 12.98 10.93 -15.74
CA ALA A 248 11.73 11.02 -16.52
C ALA A 248 10.90 12.29 -16.28
N GLY A 249 11.23 13.10 -15.27
CA GLY A 249 10.31 14.12 -14.78
C GLY A 249 9.04 13.49 -14.22
N GLY A 250 7.89 14.15 -14.37
CA GLY A 250 6.60 13.66 -13.88
C GLY A 250 5.41 14.17 -14.70
N GLY A 251 4.21 13.74 -14.31
CA GLY A 251 2.96 14.13 -14.97
C GLY A 251 2.86 13.62 -16.41
N ALA A 252 2.19 14.38 -17.29
CA ALA A 252 1.99 14.00 -18.70
C ALA A 252 3.29 13.82 -19.51
N ALA A 253 4.40 14.40 -19.05
CA ALA A 253 5.72 14.24 -19.67
C ALA A 253 6.46 12.98 -19.22
N TYR A 254 5.97 12.28 -18.18
CA TYR A 254 6.58 11.07 -17.66
C TYR A 254 6.69 9.98 -18.73
N ARG A 255 7.86 9.36 -18.83
CA ARG A 255 8.14 8.19 -19.66
C ARG A 255 8.87 7.18 -18.80
N TRP A 256 8.34 5.96 -18.70
CA TRP A 256 8.91 4.93 -17.83
C TRP A 256 10.34 4.56 -18.28
N GLU A 257 10.63 4.68 -19.58
CA GLU A 257 11.93 4.43 -20.18
C GLU A 257 13.02 5.36 -19.62
N ASP A 258 12.62 6.57 -19.22
CA ASP A 258 13.52 7.57 -18.64
C ASP A 258 13.53 7.51 -17.11
N ALA A 259 12.73 6.64 -16.47
CA ALA A 259 12.52 6.60 -15.01
C ALA A 259 13.39 5.54 -14.29
N GLY A 260 14.47 5.11 -14.95
CA GLY A 260 15.43 4.18 -14.38
C GLY A 260 14.84 2.80 -14.09
N CYS A 261 15.54 2.04 -13.25
CA CYS A 261 15.14 0.68 -12.91
C CYS A 261 13.82 0.60 -12.14
N TRP A 262 13.49 1.61 -11.33
CA TRP A 262 12.20 1.68 -10.66
C TRP A 262 11.06 1.86 -11.67
N GLY A 263 11.19 2.81 -12.60
CA GLY A 263 10.19 3.04 -13.63
C GLY A 263 9.96 1.83 -14.53
N ARG A 264 11.05 1.16 -14.92
CA ARG A 264 10.97 -0.10 -15.67
C ARG A 264 10.21 -1.18 -14.90
N ALA A 265 10.51 -1.38 -13.62
CA ALA A 265 9.80 -2.37 -12.79
C ALA A 265 8.31 -2.03 -12.62
N VAL A 266 7.96 -0.74 -12.51
CA VAL A 266 6.55 -0.29 -12.46
C VAL A 266 5.84 -0.61 -13.78
N HIS A 267 6.47 -0.33 -14.93
CA HIS A 267 5.92 -0.67 -16.23
C HIS A 267 5.77 -2.18 -16.44
N GLU A 268 6.81 -2.96 -16.14
CA GLU A 268 6.78 -4.42 -16.32
C GLU A 268 5.80 -5.13 -15.36
N SER A 269 5.51 -4.54 -14.21
CA SER A 269 4.45 -5.01 -13.29
C SER A 269 3.05 -4.51 -13.66
N GLY A 270 2.89 -3.72 -14.73
CA GLY A 270 1.60 -3.22 -15.22
C GLY A 270 1.00 -2.08 -14.39
N ASN A 271 1.84 -1.36 -13.64
CA ASN A 271 1.47 -0.27 -12.74
C ASN A 271 1.79 1.12 -13.30
N ASP A 272 2.15 1.23 -14.58
CA ASP A 272 2.37 2.50 -15.26
C ASP A 272 1.06 3.29 -15.33
N ASN A 273 0.99 4.40 -14.58
CA ASN A 273 -0.12 5.36 -14.44
C ASN A 273 -1.14 5.13 -13.30
N MET A 274 -0.83 4.26 -12.33
CA MET A 274 -1.54 4.31 -11.05
C MET A 274 -1.00 5.52 -10.25
N HIS A 275 -1.83 6.55 -10.06
CA HIS A 275 -1.46 7.86 -9.46
C HIS A 275 -2.29 8.22 -8.25
#